data_AF-A0A662CBZ7-F1
#
_entry.id   AF-A0A662CBZ7-F1
#
_cell.length_a   1.000
_cell.length_b   1.000
_cell.length_c   1.000
_cell.angle_alpha   90.00
_cell.angle_beta   90.00
_cell.angle_gamma   90.00
#
_symmetry.space_group_name_H-M   'P 1'
#
loop_
_entity.id
_entity.type
_entity.pdbx_description
1 polymer ?
#
loop_
_entity_poly.entity_id
_entity_poly.type
_entity_poly.pdbx_seq_one_letter_code
_entity_poly.pdbx_strand_id
1 'polypeptide(L)'
;MDRKGYQNIEAFQGCIVKEFKCFREWRREDPMAGLMPIIPEFDEGECDQCGVCERICPYGALSFDKSKNSVPMLNREFCQGCGWCVGHCKPNAITCIHAETGEVVWDGFGTIADWV
;
A
#
# COMPACT_ATOMS: atom_id res chain seq x y z
N MET A 1 -21.29 -13.94 8.58
CA MET A 1 -21.30 -15.07 7.62
C MET A 1 -22.31 -16.13 8.07
N ASP A 2 -22.38 -16.37 9.37
CA ASP A 2 -23.24 -17.36 10.05
C ASP A 2 -24.74 -17.28 9.71
N ARG A 3 -25.32 -16.07 9.63
CA ARG A 3 -26.74 -15.87 9.25
C ARG A 3 -27.07 -16.43 7.86
N LYS A 4 -26.10 -16.46 6.94
CA LYS A 4 -26.26 -17.04 5.60
C LYS A 4 -25.69 -18.46 5.50
N GLY A 5 -25.21 -19.04 6.60
CA GLY A 5 -24.70 -20.41 6.67
C GLY A 5 -23.24 -20.60 6.25
N TYR A 6 -22.52 -19.53 5.89
CA TYR A 6 -21.11 -19.63 5.50
C TYR A 6 -20.19 -19.65 6.72
N GLN A 7 -19.30 -20.62 6.79
CA GLN A 7 -18.36 -20.82 7.91
C GLN A 7 -17.06 -20.04 7.76
N ASN A 8 -16.66 -19.69 6.53
CA ASN A 8 -15.44 -18.95 6.23
C ASN A 8 -15.60 -18.15 4.92
N ILE A 9 -14.60 -17.30 4.62
CA ILE A 9 -14.61 -16.41 3.45
C ILE A 9 -14.58 -17.23 2.14
N GLU A 10 -13.79 -18.30 2.09
CA GLU A 10 -13.67 -19.19 0.92
C GLU A 10 -15.02 -19.78 0.53
N ALA A 11 -15.83 -20.20 1.51
CA ALA A 11 -17.18 -20.71 1.27
C ALA A 11 -18.14 -19.68 0.66
N PHE A 12 -17.80 -18.40 0.70
CA PHE A 12 -18.57 -17.30 0.11
C PHE A 12 -18.02 -16.83 -1.25
N GLN A 13 -16.73 -17.04 -1.53
CA GLN A 13 -16.10 -16.65 -2.78
C GLN A 13 -16.75 -17.41 -3.96
N GLY A 14 -17.14 -16.70 -5.02
CA GLY A 14 -17.81 -17.29 -6.18
C GLY A 14 -19.34 -17.40 -6.09
N CYS A 15 -19.97 -17.11 -4.94
CA CYS A 15 -21.42 -17.23 -4.78
C CYS A 15 -22.24 -16.15 -5.53
N ILE A 16 -21.65 -15.00 -5.84
CA ILE A 16 -22.32 -13.90 -6.57
C ILE A 16 -21.71 -13.71 -7.96
N VAL A 17 -20.38 -13.64 -8.03
CA VAL A 17 -19.60 -13.62 -9.28
C VAL A 17 -18.36 -14.51 -9.13
N LYS A 18 -17.94 -15.16 -10.22
CA LYS A 18 -16.81 -16.12 -10.23
C LYS A 18 -15.49 -15.52 -9.76
N GLU A 19 -15.35 -14.20 -9.87
CA GLU A 19 -14.12 -13.44 -9.59
C GLU A 19 -14.14 -12.70 -8.26
N PHE A 20 -15.12 -12.95 -7.37
CA PHE A 20 -15.19 -12.26 -6.09
C PHE A 20 -14.02 -12.68 -5.18
N LYS A 21 -12.97 -11.86 -5.15
CA LYS A 21 -11.73 -12.06 -4.38
C LYS A 21 -11.43 -10.87 -3.48
N CYS A 22 -10.60 -11.09 -2.45
CA CYS A 22 -10.10 -9.98 -1.63
C CYS A 22 -9.22 -9.08 -2.50
N PHE A 23 -9.31 -7.76 -2.34
CA PHE A 23 -8.57 -6.80 -3.17
C PHE A 23 -7.06 -7.05 -3.24
N ARG A 24 -6.47 -7.63 -2.19
CA ARG A 24 -5.05 -8.04 -2.13
C ARG A 24 -4.71 -9.21 -3.07
N GLU A 25 -5.70 -10.00 -3.44
CA GLU A 25 -5.59 -11.19 -4.30
C GLU A 25 -5.83 -10.84 -5.78
N TRP A 26 -6.23 -9.60 -6.07
CA TRP A 26 -6.35 -9.11 -7.44
C TRP A 26 -4.96 -8.81 -7.98
N ARG A 27 -4.53 -9.60 -8.97
CA ARG A 27 -3.38 -9.24 -9.79
C ARG A 27 -3.76 -8.03 -10.63
N ARG A 28 -2.78 -7.16 -10.91
CA ARG A 28 -2.94 -6.08 -11.88
C ARG A 28 -3.34 -6.69 -13.22
N GLU A 29 -4.48 -6.28 -13.76
CA GLU A 29 -4.93 -6.66 -15.10
C GLU A 29 -4.42 -5.66 -16.13
N ASP A 30 -4.32 -6.08 -17.39
CA ASP A 30 -3.98 -5.18 -18.51
C ASP A 30 -5.11 -4.14 -18.66
N PRO A 31 -4.82 -2.82 -18.71
CA PRO A 31 -3.51 -2.18 -18.93
C PRO A 31 -2.74 -1.75 -17.68
N MET A 32 -3.27 -1.96 -16.47
CA MET A 32 -2.62 -1.59 -15.21
C MET A 32 -1.53 -2.56 -14.76
N ALA A 33 -1.10 -3.52 -15.60
CA ALA A 33 -0.09 -4.51 -15.29
C ALA A 33 1.30 -3.93 -14.95
N GLY A 34 1.62 -2.74 -15.47
CA GLY A 34 2.89 -2.05 -15.22
C GLY A 34 3.08 -1.67 -13.76
N LEU A 35 4.34 -1.53 -13.33
CA LEU A 35 4.67 -0.99 -12.02
C LEU A 35 4.30 0.49 -11.94
N MET A 36 3.86 0.94 -10.76
CA MET A 36 3.57 2.36 -10.55
C MET A 36 4.89 3.15 -10.52
N PRO A 37 5.02 4.26 -11.27
CA PRO A 37 6.20 5.10 -11.22
C PRO A 37 6.32 5.82 -9.87
N ILE A 38 5.21 6.13 -9.21
CA ILE A 38 5.21 6.78 -7.90
C ILE A 38 5.26 5.74 -6.78
N ILE A 39 6.24 5.86 -5.89
CA ILE A 39 6.46 4.95 -4.76
C ILE A 39 6.69 5.73 -3.45
N PRO A 40 6.40 5.14 -2.28
CA PRO A 40 6.80 5.73 -1.02
C PRO A 40 8.31 5.52 -0.76
N GLU A 41 8.97 6.59 -0.34
CA GLU A 41 10.32 6.57 0.25
C GLU A 41 10.19 6.79 1.77
N PHE A 42 11.07 6.14 2.54
CA PHE A 42 11.01 6.14 4.01
C PHE A 42 12.30 6.72 4.60
N ASP A 43 12.14 7.69 5.50
CA ASP A 43 13.25 8.22 6.28
C ASP A 43 13.43 7.38 7.56
N GLU A 44 14.59 6.72 7.68
CA GLU A 44 14.92 5.89 8.84
C GLU A 44 15.12 6.71 10.13
N GLY A 45 15.53 7.97 10.02
CA GLY A 45 15.78 8.86 11.16
C GLY A 45 14.51 9.36 11.82
N GLU A 46 13.44 9.55 11.04
CA GLU A 46 12.15 10.06 11.52
C GLU A 46 11.14 8.92 11.80
N CYS A 47 11.39 7.70 11.33
CA CYS A 47 10.46 6.59 11.50
C CYS A 47 10.40 6.08 12.96
N ASP A 48 9.23 6.23 13.59
CA ASP A 48 8.93 5.72 14.93
C ASP A 48 8.55 4.22 14.98
N GLN A 49 8.58 3.53 13.83
CA GLN A 49 8.26 2.11 13.68
C GLN A 49 6.87 1.70 14.20
N CYS A 50 5.89 2.61 14.19
CA CYS A 50 4.53 2.33 14.67
C CYS A 50 3.73 1.30 13.83
N GLY A 51 4.20 1.00 12.61
CA GLY A 51 3.57 0.06 11.67
C GLY A 51 2.19 0.49 11.15
N VAL A 52 1.81 1.77 11.28
CA VAL A 52 0.51 2.27 10.78
C VAL A 52 0.43 2.15 9.25
N CYS A 53 1.51 2.45 8.55
CA CYS A 53 1.61 2.39 7.10
C CYS A 53 1.31 0.98 6.53
N GLU A 54 1.77 -0.08 7.20
CA GLU A 54 1.43 -1.47 6.86
C GLU A 54 -0.06 -1.74 7.02
N ARG A 55 -0.65 -1.37 8.17
CA ARG A 55 -2.06 -1.66 8.49
C ARG A 55 -3.03 -0.94 7.57
N ILE A 56 -2.72 0.29 7.17
CA ILE A 56 -3.61 1.10 6.34
C ILE A 56 -3.49 0.76 4.86
N CYS A 57 -2.42 0.10 4.42
CA CYS A 57 -2.23 -0.24 3.01
C CYS A 57 -3.29 -1.26 2.54
N PRO A 58 -4.24 -0.87 1.67
CA PRO A 58 -5.30 -1.78 1.25
C PRO A 58 -4.76 -2.91 0.36
N TYR A 59 -3.64 -2.64 -0.32
CA TYR A 59 -2.95 -3.57 -1.22
C TYR A 59 -2.01 -4.54 -0.50
N GLY A 60 -1.69 -4.31 0.78
CA GLY A 60 -0.68 -5.10 1.49
C GLY A 60 0.74 -4.97 0.91
N ALA A 61 1.08 -3.79 0.37
CA ALA A 61 2.37 -3.53 -0.28
C ALA A 61 3.52 -3.30 0.71
N LEU A 62 3.25 -3.10 1.99
CA LEU A 62 4.24 -2.82 3.02
C LEU A 62 4.27 -3.97 4.03
N SER A 63 5.45 -4.34 4.48
CA SER A 63 5.66 -5.38 5.49
C SER A 63 6.62 -4.90 6.57
N PHE A 64 6.23 -5.02 7.84
CA PHE A 64 7.03 -4.58 8.98
C PHE A 64 7.66 -5.78 9.69
N ASP A 65 8.98 -5.88 9.68
CA ASP A 65 9.72 -6.86 10.49
C ASP A 65 10.06 -6.24 11.85
N LYS A 66 9.20 -6.45 12.86
CA LYS A 66 9.40 -5.90 14.21
C LYS A 66 10.68 -6.38 14.91
N SER A 67 11.33 -7.43 14.40
CA SER A 67 12.61 -7.88 14.93
C SER A 67 13.78 -7.02 14.45
N LYS A 68 13.57 -6.26 13.38
CA LYS A 68 14.55 -5.35 12.79
C LYS A 68 14.11 -3.93 13.10
N ASN A 69 15.02 -3.16 13.69
CA ASN A 69 14.78 -1.74 13.99
C ASN A 69 14.93 -0.93 12.69
N SER A 70 14.04 -1.17 11.71
CA SER A 70 14.13 -0.65 10.34
C SER A 70 12.79 -0.11 9.83
N VAL A 71 12.85 0.65 8.74
CA VAL A 71 11.69 1.05 7.94
C VAL A 71 10.98 -0.16 7.31
N PRO A 72 9.69 -0.05 6.94
CA PRO A 72 8.95 -1.15 6.33
C PRO A 72 9.50 -1.51 4.95
N MET A 73 9.45 -2.80 4.62
CA MET A 73 9.79 -3.29 3.30
C MET A 73 8.66 -3.03 2.30
N LEU A 74 8.98 -2.41 1.18
CA LEU A 74 8.05 -2.14 0.08
C LEU A 74 8.08 -3.26 -0.97
N ASN A 75 6.92 -3.86 -1.26
CA ASN A 75 6.71 -4.65 -2.46
C ASN A 75 6.10 -3.79 -3.58
N ARG A 76 6.91 -3.49 -4.59
CA ARG A 76 6.52 -2.64 -5.73
C ARG A 76 5.40 -3.24 -6.58
N GLU A 77 5.26 -4.56 -6.62
CA GLU A 77 4.20 -5.21 -7.41
C GLU A 77 2.80 -4.89 -6.85
N PHE A 78 2.68 -4.72 -5.54
CA PHE A 78 1.41 -4.37 -4.90
C PHE A 78 1.22 -2.86 -4.69
N CYS A 79 2.30 -2.08 -4.69
CA CYS A 79 2.23 -0.64 -4.47
C CYS A 79 1.59 0.12 -5.63
N GLN A 80 0.44 0.76 -5.38
CA GLN A 80 -0.25 1.60 -6.36
C GLN A 80 0.05 3.10 -6.25
N GLY A 81 1.08 3.50 -5.48
CA GLY A 81 1.46 4.92 -5.36
C GLY A 81 0.38 5.84 -4.78
N CYS A 82 -0.63 5.28 -4.10
CA CYS A 82 -1.82 6.00 -3.65
C CYS A 82 -1.62 7.02 -2.51
N GLY A 83 -0.43 7.07 -1.87
CA GLY A 83 -0.12 8.05 -0.82
C GLY A 83 -0.76 7.82 0.55
N TRP A 84 -1.54 6.76 0.78
CA TRP A 84 -2.19 6.52 2.08
C TRP A 84 -1.21 6.41 3.25
N CYS A 85 -0.04 5.81 3.01
CA CYS A 85 1.01 5.68 4.02
C CYS A 85 1.61 7.04 4.39
N VAL A 86 1.86 7.91 3.40
CA VAL A 86 2.34 9.28 3.59
C VAL A 86 1.35 10.08 4.45
N GLY A 87 0.08 10.14 4.04
CA GLY A 87 -0.92 10.95 4.75
C GLY A 87 -1.28 10.48 6.17
N HIS A 88 -0.92 9.24 6.55
CA HIS A 88 -1.15 8.70 7.90
C HIS A 88 0.12 8.62 8.75
N CYS A 89 1.28 8.98 8.20
CA CYS A 89 2.52 8.97 8.93
C CYS A 89 2.59 10.18 9.86
N LYS A 90 2.33 9.99 11.16
CA LYS A 90 2.43 11.06 12.15
C LYS A 90 3.79 11.76 12.22
N PRO A 91 4.94 11.04 12.17
CA PRO A 91 6.24 11.70 12.14
C PRO A 91 6.59 12.28 10.76
N ASN A 92 5.76 12.09 9.74
CA ASN A 92 6.04 12.49 8.35
C ASN A 92 7.32 11.86 7.77
N ALA A 93 7.66 10.66 8.22
CA ALA A 93 8.83 9.90 7.78
C ALA A 93 8.66 9.24 6.39
N ILE A 94 7.64 9.62 5.61
CA ILE A 94 7.34 8.99 4.34
C ILE A 94 7.00 10.07 3.32
N THR A 95 7.62 10.01 2.14
CA THR A 95 7.31 10.87 1.00
C THR A 95 6.97 10.01 -0.22
N CYS A 96 6.14 10.53 -1.13
CA CYS A 96 5.92 9.95 -2.44
C CYS A 96 6.94 10.52 -3.41
N ILE A 97 7.75 9.66 -4.01
CA ILE A 97 8.76 10.02 -5.01
C ILE A 97 8.47 9.35 -6.35
N HIS A 98 8.96 9.96 -7.42
CA HIS A 98 9.06 9.29 -8.71
C HIS A 98 10.23 8.30 -8.70
N ALA A 99 9.95 7.01 -8.94
CA ALA A 99 10.90 5.92 -8.74
C ALA A 99 12.14 5.99 -9.65
N GLU A 100 12.05 6.69 -10.78
CA GLU A 100 13.18 6.82 -11.72
C GLU A 100 14.00 8.09 -11.47
N THR A 101 13.38 9.19 -11.08
CA THR A 101 14.04 10.50 -10.93
C THR A 101 14.40 10.82 -9.47
N GLY A 102 13.73 10.18 -8.50
CA GLY A 102 13.86 10.49 -7.08
C GLY A 102 13.21 11.82 -6.68
N GLU A 103 12.50 12.48 -7.60
CA GLU A 103 11.83 13.74 -7.32
C GLU A 103 10.63 13.52 -6.40
N VAL A 104 10.50 14.38 -5.39
CA VAL A 104 9.38 14.35 -4.45
C VAL A 104 8.14 14.87 -5.16
N VAL A 105 7.16 13.98 -5.34
CA VAL A 105 5.84 14.29 -5.89
C VAL A 105 4.93 14.82 -4.79
N TRP A 106 4.98 14.22 -3.60
CA TRP A 106 4.16 14.63 -2.46
C TRP A 106 4.77 14.23 -1.12
N ASP A 107 4.78 15.14 -0.15
CA ASP A 107 5.33 14.94 1.20
C ASP A 107 4.25 14.72 2.27
N GLY A 108 2.97 14.68 1.87
CA GLY A 108 1.83 14.56 2.79
C GLY A 108 1.13 15.87 3.11
N PHE A 109 1.70 17.01 2.72
CA PHE A 109 1.12 18.33 2.92
C PHE A 109 0.98 19.09 1.60
N GLY A 110 0.04 20.04 1.57
CA GLY A 110 -0.12 20.93 0.42
C GLY A 110 -0.59 20.25 -0.87
N THR A 111 -0.32 20.93 -1.99
CA THR A 111 -0.70 20.50 -3.35
C THR A 111 0.40 19.64 -3.95
N ILE A 112 -0.01 18.60 -4.66
CA ILE A 112 0.87 17.60 -5.24
C ILE A 112 1.59 18.19 -6.44
N ALA A 113 2.91 18.07 -6.46
CA ALA A 113 3.74 18.51 -7.58
C ALA A 113 3.70 17.40 -8.64
N ASP A 114 2.82 17.57 -9.64
CA ASP A 114 2.69 16.75 -10.85
C ASP A 114 2.58 15.22 -10.61
N TRP A 115 1.33 14.71 -10.52
CA TRP A 115 1.05 13.27 -10.31
C TRP A 115 1.38 12.41 -11.56
N VAL A 116 1.75 12.98 -12.70
CA VAL A 116 1.82 12.25 -13.98
C VAL A 116 2.96 12.73 -14.86
#